data_AF-A0ABD6EZK9-F1
#
_entry.id   AF-A0ABD6EZK9-F1
#
_cell.length_a   1.000
_cell.length_b   1.000
_cell.length_c   1.000
_cell.angle_alpha   90.00
_cell.angle_beta   90.00
_cell.angle_gamma   90.00
#
_symmetry.space_group_name_H-M   'P 1'
#
loop_
_entity.id
_entity.type
_entity.pdbx_description
1 polymer ?
#
loop_
_entity_poly.entity_id
_entity_poly.type
_entity_poly.pdbx_seq_one_letter_code
_entity_poly.pdbx_strand_id
1 'polypeptide(L)'
;MIFKDPNLRVIQKNAFKRYFLVEELVFENCAALENIEKNAFKGLTNLRILRLSNNQRLIDLPKNSFALFSSQPGLRIQLKNNALRTISAGVFRKSEHLRELTIEGINLTIETGAFSTLTTIDFLILKGITTIEKSAFKNISRVYRLDITNSRFNLTEGIFDSLSYMKEVNTMIMTAVL
;
A
#
# COMPACT_ATOMS: atom_id res chain seq x y z
N MET A 1 -7.99 0.88 -17.78
CA MET A 1 -7.04 -0.05 -18.43
C MET A 1 -6.91 -1.28 -17.56
N ILE A 2 -7.10 -2.49 -18.11
CA ILE A 2 -7.14 -3.73 -17.33
C ILE A 2 -6.17 -4.75 -17.96
N PHE A 3 -5.35 -5.38 -17.12
CA PHE A 3 -4.42 -6.46 -17.48
C PHE A 3 -4.82 -7.74 -16.75
N LYS A 4 -4.92 -8.84 -17.50
CA LYS A 4 -5.23 -10.19 -17.00
C LYS A 4 -4.32 -11.27 -17.60
N ASP A 5 -3.12 -10.89 -18.00
CA ASP A 5 -2.18 -11.81 -18.64
C ASP A 5 -1.56 -12.74 -17.58
N PRO A 6 -1.85 -14.05 -17.61
CA PRO A 6 -1.30 -14.99 -16.64
C PRO A 6 0.23 -15.13 -16.76
N ASN A 7 0.82 -14.73 -17.89
CA ASN A 7 2.26 -14.80 -18.15
C ASN A 7 3.00 -13.48 -17.84
N LEU A 8 2.29 -12.41 -17.46
CA LEU A 8 2.92 -11.15 -17.06
C LEU A 8 3.74 -11.38 -15.80
N ARG A 9 5.07 -11.37 -15.92
CA ARG A 9 5.98 -11.58 -14.77
C ARG A 9 6.38 -10.31 -14.06
N VAL A 10 6.55 -9.23 -14.81
CA VAL A 10 7.15 -7.98 -14.31
C VAL A 10 6.41 -6.78 -14.87
N ILE A 11 6.04 -5.83 -14.00
CA ILE A 11 5.68 -4.48 -14.43
C ILE A 11 6.95 -3.65 -14.50
N GLN A 12 7.41 -3.40 -15.72
CA GLN A 12 8.69 -2.75 -15.98
C GLN A 12 8.71 -1.26 -15.58
N LYS A 13 9.90 -0.75 -15.30
CA LYS A 13 10.17 0.64 -15.01
C LYS A 13 9.64 1.52 -16.14
N ASN A 14 8.89 2.57 -15.79
CA ASN A 14 8.29 3.51 -16.74
C ASN A 14 7.34 2.87 -17.77
N ALA A 15 6.81 1.66 -17.53
CA ALA A 15 5.88 0.99 -18.45
C ALA A 15 4.71 1.89 -18.88
N PHE A 16 4.31 2.82 -18.00
CA PHE A 16 3.17 3.70 -18.21
C PHE A 16 3.49 5.15 -18.56
N LYS A 17 4.74 5.47 -18.94
CA LYS A 17 5.19 6.87 -19.12
C LYS A 17 4.36 7.69 -20.12
N ARG A 18 3.68 7.04 -21.07
CA ARG A 18 2.88 7.69 -22.12
C ARG A 18 1.36 7.58 -21.91
N TYR A 19 0.90 6.96 -20.83
CA TYR A 19 -0.52 6.67 -20.58
C TYR A 19 -1.15 7.71 -19.64
N PHE A 20 -0.94 9.00 -19.94
CA PHE A 20 -1.34 10.11 -19.07
C PHE A 20 -2.86 10.25 -18.86
N LEU A 21 -3.67 9.73 -19.79
CA LEU A 21 -5.15 9.77 -19.71
C LEU A 21 -5.75 8.64 -18.88
N VAL A 22 -4.97 7.65 -18.44
CA VAL A 22 -5.52 6.51 -17.70
C VAL A 22 -5.92 6.94 -16.29
N GLU A 23 -7.22 6.87 -16.01
CA GLU A 23 -7.78 7.15 -14.67
C GLU A 23 -7.83 5.92 -13.76
N GLU A 24 -7.97 4.74 -14.36
CA GLU A 24 -8.04 3.46 -13.65
C GLU A 24 -7.13 2.43 -14.30
N LEU A 25 -6.26 1.83 -13.50
CA LEU A 25 -5.33 0.79 -13.91
C LEU A 25 -5.52 -0.44 -13.02
N VAL A 26 -5.76 -1.59 -13.64
CA VAL A 26 -6.06 -2.85 -12.94
C VAL A 26 -5.14 -3.95 -13.45
N PHE A 27 -4.52 -4.70 -12.53
CA PHE A 27 -3.85 -5.97 -12.78
C PHE A 27 -4.56 -7.04 -11.95
N GLU A 28 -5.28 -7.92 -12.62
CA GLU A 28 -6.12 -8.92 -11.98
C GLU A 28 -5.78 -10.30 -12.52
N ASN A 29 -5.55 -11.28 -11.63
CA ASN A 29 -5.25 -12.66 -11.99
C ASN A 29 -4.00 -12.82 -12.88
N CYS A 30 -3.00 -11.93 -12.75
CA CYS A 30 -1.69 -12.11 -13.37
C CYS A 30 -0.87 -13.12 -12.56
N ALA A 31 -1.14 -14.42 -12.76
CA ALA A 31 -0.62 -15.51 -11.93
C ALA A 31 0.93 -15.58 -11.87
N ALA A 32 1.62 -15.13 -12.93
CA ALA A 32 3.08 -15.09 -12.97
C ALA A 32 3.70 -13.79 -12.42
N LEU A 33 2.89 -12.77 -12.06
CA LEU A 33 3.40 -11.46 -11.65
C LEU A 33 4.13 -11.58 -10.31
N GLU A 34 5.44 -11.38 -10.36
CA GLU A 34 6.34 -11.55 -9.21
C GLU A 34 7.08 -10.26 -8.84
N ASN A 35 7.10 -9.25 -9.74
CA ASN A 35 7.87 -8.04 -9.52
C ASN A 35 7.23 -6.77 -10.11
N ILE A 36 7.43 -5.65 -9.42
CA ILE A 36 7.11 -4.29 -9.87
C ILE A 36 8.37 -3.46 -9.76
N GLU A 37 8.93 -3.09 -10.91
CA GLU A 37 10.17 -2.32 -10.92
C GLU A 37 9.97 -0.89 -10.41
N LYS A 38 11.07 -0.26 -10.01
CA LYS A 38 11.09 1.14 -9.57
C LYS A 38 10.41 2.05 -10.58
N ASN A 39 9.51 2.93 -10.11
CA ASN A 39 8.79 3.91 -10.91
C ASN A 39 7.98 3.29 -12.07
N ALA A 40 7.51 2.04 -11.93
CA ALA A 40 6.70 1.37 -12.95
C ALA A 40 5.51 2.23 -13.41
N PHE A 41 4.84 2.88 -12.46
CA PHE A 41 3.64 3.69 -12.66
C PHE A 41 3.90 5.17 -12.97
N LYS A 42 5.15 5.57 -13.20
CA LYS A 42 5.49 6.96 -13.55
C LYS A 42 4.82 7.36 -14.86
N GLY A 43 4.22 8.54 -14.88
CA GLY A 43 3.56 9.14 -16.06
C GLY A 43 2.03 8.97 -16.10
N LEU A 44 1.47 8.21 -15.16
CA LEU A 44 0.02 8.07 -14.98
C LEU A 44 -0.57 9.31 -14.28
N THR A 45 -0.60 10.46 -14.96
CA THR A 45 -0.93 11.73 -14.33
C THR A 45 -2.41 11.91 -13.99
N ASN A 46 -3.30 11.24 -14.72
CA ASN A 46 -4.74 11.27 -14.44
C ASN A 46 -5.23 10.13 -13.54
N LEU A 47 -4.32 9.29 -13.03
CA LEU A 47 -4.71 8.10 -12.28
C LEU A 47 -5.45 8.48 -10.99
N ARG A 48 -6.54 7.78 -10.74
CA ARG A 48 -7.39 7.88 -9.55
C ARG A 48 -7.45 6.55 -8.82
N ILE A 49 -7.36 5.43 -9.54
CA ILE A 49 -7.46 4.09 -8.97
C ILE A 49 -6.39 3.18 -9.57
N LEU A 50 -5.62 2.52 -8.69
CA LEU A 50 -4.71 1.43 -9.04
C LEU A 50 -5.11 0.18 -8.25
N ARG A 51 -5.44 -0.91 -8.95
CA ARG A 51 -5.75 -2.21 -8.34
C ARG A 51 -4.77 -3.28 -8.79
N LEU A 52 -4.18 -3.98 -7.83
CA LEU A 52 -3.44 -5.21 -8.05
C LEU A 52 -4.11 -6.29 -7.19
N SER A 53 -4.81 -7.21 -7.85
CA SER A 53 -5.63 -8.21 -7.18
C SER A 53 -5.37 -9.62 -7.70
N ASN A 54 -5.34 -10.58 -6.78
CA ASN A 54 -5.18 -12.01 -7.11
C ASN A 54 -3.87 -12.32 -7.86
N ASN A 55 -2.78 -11.62 -7.55
CA ASN A 55 -1.45 -11.88 -8.12
C ASN A 55 -0.59 -12.63 -7.10
N GLN A 56 -0.80 -13.95 -7.00
CA GLN A 56 -0.30 -14.79 -5.90
C GLN A 56 1.23 -14.93 -5.83
N ARG A 57 1.98 -14.58 -6.88
CA ARG A 57 3.45 -14.57 -6.88
C ARG A 57 4.06 -13.23 -6.48
N LEU A 58 3.25 -12.18 -6.31
CA LEU A 58 3.72 -10.88 -5.87
C LEU A 58 3.87 -10.91 -4.34
N ILE A 59 5.09 -11.19 -3.89
CA ILE A 59 5.44 -11.39 -2.47
C ILE A 59 6.01 -10.13 -1.83
N ASP A 60 6.79 -9.37 -2.58
CA ASP A 60 7.49 -8.18 -2.09
C ASP A 60 7.27 -6.99 -3.01
N LEU A 61 7.40 -5.79 -2.43
CA LEU A 61 7.36 -4.53 -3.15
C LEU A 61 8.74 -3.87 -3.10
N PRO A 62 9.48 -3.84 -4.21
CA PRO A 62 10.78 -3.17 -4.23
C PRO A 62 10.65 -1.69 -3.87
N LYS A 63 11.72 -1.12 -3.30
CA LYS A 63 11.81 0.31 -3.01
C LYS A 63 11.47 1.12 -4.26
N ASN A 64 10.60 2.11 -4.10
CA ASN A 64 10.08 2.97 -5.18
C ASN A 64 9.21 2.28 -6.24
N SER A 65 8.71 1.06 -6.03
CA SER A 65 7.74 0.43 -6.94
C SER A 65 6.46 1.27 -7.12
N PHE A 66 6.04 1.94 -6.06
CA PHE A 66 4.89 2.85 -6.00
C PHE A 66 5.33 4.32 -5.78
N ALA A 67 6.51 4.69 -6.26
CA ALA A 67 6.99 6.06 -6.12
C ALA A 67 6.63 6.96 -7.30
N LEU A 68 6.67 8.28 -7.05
CA LEU A 68 6.55 9.32 -8.06
C LEU A 68 5.20 9.29 -8.82
N PHE A 69 4.11 9.03 -8.11
CA PHE A 69 2.77 9.27 -8.63
C PHE A 69 2.57 10.77 -8.83
N SER A 70 2.66 11.23 -10.07
CA SER A 70 2.16 12.55 -10.47
C SER A 70 0.65 12.48 -10.74
N SER A 71 -0.10 11.72 -9.93
CA SER A 71 -1.51 11.37 -10.13
C SER A 71 -2.46 12.48 -9.72
N GLN A 72 -3.75 12.31 -9.93
CA GLN A 72 -4.75 13.24 -9.42
C GLN A 72 -4.84 13.19 -7.89
N PRO A 73 -5.19 14.30 -7.22
CA PRO A 73 -5.60 14.30 -5.83
C PRO A 73 -6.70 13.27 -5.58
N GLY A 74 -6.57 12.46 -4.53
CA GLY A 74 -7.56 11.41 -4.24
C GLY A 74 -7.20 10.04 -4.82
N LEU A 75 -5.92 9.79 -5.15
CA LEU A 75 -5.48 8.48 -5.60
C LEU A 75 -5.82 7.40 -4.56
N ARG A 76 -6.27 6.25 -5.05
CA ARG A 76 -6.58 5.05 -4.28
C ARG A 76 -5.75 3.88 -4.80
N ILE A 77 -5.01 3.22 -3.93
CA ILE A 77 -4.22 2.02 -4.25
C ILE A 77 -4.79 0.83 -3.48
N GLN A 78 -5.07 -0.25 -4.18
CA GLN A 78 -5.62 -1.48 -3.62
C GLN A 78 -4.75 -2.68 -4.00
N LEU A 79 -4.07 -3.25 -3.02
CA LEU A 79 -3.22 -4.44 -3.13
C LEU A 79 -3.91 -5.57 -2.36
N LYS A 80 -4.81 -6.30 -3.04
CA LYS A 80 -5.69 -7.29 -2.41
C LYS A 80 -5.38 -8.70 -2.89
N ASN A 81 -5.55 -9.70 -2.04
CA ASN A 81 -5.34 -11.11 -2.41
C ASN A 81 -4.02 -11.38 -3.18
N ASN A 82 -2.95 -10.67 -2.82
CA ASN A 82 -1.60 -10.99 -3.26
C ASN A 82 -0.92 -11.81 -2.15
N ALA A 83 0.33 -12.24 -2.35
CA ALA A 83 1.08 -12.97 -1.33
C ALA A 83 2.06 -12.06 -0.56
N LEU A 84 1.69 -10.79 -0.40
CA LEU A 84 2.57 -9.78 0.21
C LEU A 84 2.97 -10.18 1.62
N ARG A 85 4.28 -10.19 1.89
CA ARG A 85 4.84 -10.52 3.21
C ARG A 85 5.43 -9.33 3.94
N THR A 86 5.92 -8.33 3.21
CA THR A 86 6.60 -7.18 3.82
C THR A 86 6.24 -5.88 3.11
N ILE A 87 6.04 -4.82 3.90
CA ILE A 87 5.99 -3.44 3.40
C ILE A 87 7.18 -2.67 3.97
N SER A 88 8.15 -2.41 3.11
CA SER A 88 9.40 -1.71 3.47
C SER A 88 9.32 -0.20 3.31
N ALA A 89 10.24 0.50 3.98
CA ALA A 89 10.40 1.94 3.83
C ALA A 89 10.68 2.36 2.38
N GLY A 90 9.94 3.34 1.89
CA GLY A 90 10.15 3.96 0.58
C GLY A 90 9.47 3.24 -0.59
N VAL A 91 8.64 2.22 -0.36
CA VAL A 91 7.73 1.66 -1.38
C VAL A 91 6.87 2.77 -1.99
N PHE A 92 6.25 3.60 -1.15
CA PHE A 92 5.32 4.67 -1.54
C PHE A 92 5.95 6.08 -1.58
N ARG A 93 7.27 6.17 -1.79
CA ARG A 93 7.98 7.45 -1.72
C ARG A 93 7.41 8.49 -2.70
N LYS A 94 7.12 9.71 -2.22
CA LYS A 94 6.55 10.81 -3.02
C LYS A 94 5.18 10.45 -3.65
N SER A 95 4.33 9.78 -2.90
CA SER A 95 2.92 9.53 -3.26
C SER A 95 2.00 10.57 -2.62
N GLU A 96 2.23 11.85 -2.91
CA GLU A 96 1.65 12.99 -2.19
C GLU A 96 0.13 13.15 -2.39
N HIS A 97 -0.44 12.46 -3.39
CA HIS A 97 -1.87 12.50 -3.70
C HIS A 97 -2.64 11.25 -3.25
N LEU A 98 -1.96 10.28 -2.62
CA LEU A 98 -2.56 9.05 -2.12
C LEU A 98 -3.44 9.33 -0.90
N ARG A 99 -4.75 9.07 -1.01
CA ARG A 99 -5.72 9.25 0.07
C ARG A 99 -6.22 7.95 0.67
N GLU A 100 -6.24 6.88 -0.12
CA GLU A 100 -6.63 5.55 0.34
C GLU A 100 -5.62 4.49 -0.06
N LEU A 101 -5.21 3.68 0.92
CA LEU A 101 -4.31 2.56 0.71
C LEU A 101 -4.90 1.33 1.38
N THR A 102 -5.15 0.29 0.58
CA THR A 102 -5.52 -1.03 1.06
C THR A 102 -4.41 -2.02 0.74
N ILE A 103 -3.92 -2.73 1.76
CA ILE A 103 -2.94 -3.81 1.63
C ILE A 103 -3.45 -5.03 2.37
N GLU A 104 -3.58 -6.14 1.68
CA GLU A 104 -3.87 -7.44 2.26
C GLU A 104 -2.66 -8.34 2.01
N GLY A 105 -2.07 -8.85 3.10
CA GLY A 105 -0.90 -9.73 3.04
C GLY A 105 -1.11 -11.05 3.75
N ILE A 106 -0.11 -11.92 3.64
CA ILE A 106 -0.05 -13.24 4.29
C ILE A 106 1.12 -13.21 5.27
N ASN A 107 0.82 -13.12 6.56
CA ASN A 107 1.82 -12.89 7.62
C ASN A 107 2.62 -11.62 7.35
N LEU A 108 1.88 -10.52 7.16
CA LEU A 108 2.42 -9.24 6.74
C LEU A 108 3.24 -8.59 7.87
N THR A 109 4.47 -8.23 7.55
CA THR A 109 5.35 -7.39 8.38
C THR A 109 5.33 -5.96 7.86
N ILE A 110 5.05 -5.02 8.75
CA ILE A 110 5.17 -3.59 8.47
C ILE A 110 6.48 -3.10 9.08
N GLU A 111 7.45 -2.79 8.21
CA GLU A 111 8.77 -2.36 8.65
C GLU A 111 8.79 -0.91 9.15
N THR A 112 9.86 -0.57 9.85
CA THR A 112 10.17 0.76 10.35
C THR A 112 10.06 1.78 9.21
N GLY A 113 9.20 2.78 9.37
CA GLY A 113 9.00 3.85 8.40
C GLY A 113 8.36 3.45 7.07
N ALA A 114 7.73 2.26 6.98
CA ALA A 114 6.99 1.77 5.81
C ALA A 114 6.09 2.84 5.17
N PHE A 115 5.40 3.62 6.00
CA PHE A 115 4.44 4.64 5.58
C PHE A 115 4.93 6.07 5.77
N SER A 116 6.19 6.29 6.16
CA SER A 116 6.70 7.60 6.61
C SER A 116 6.62 8.76 5.63
N THR A 117 6.36 8.47 4.35
CA THR A 117 6.20 9.47 3.28
C THR A 117 4.75 9.73 2.91
N LEU A 118 3.78 9.04 3.52
CA LEU A 118 2.35 9.17 3.24
C LEU A 118 1.73 10.30 4.07
N THR A 119 2.04 11.55 3.71
CA THR A 119 1.63 12.73 4.49
C THR A 119 0.17 13.16 4.27
N THR A 120 -0.51 12.58 3.28
CA THR A 120 -1.87 12.94 2.86
C THR A 120 -2.87 11.77 2.95
N ILE A 121 -2.45 10.62 3.46
CA ILE A 121 -3.33 9.45 3.56
C ILE A 121 -4.46 9.71 4.56
N ASP A 122 -5.70 9.46 4.15
CA ASP A 122 -6.88 9.58 5.00
C ASP A 122 -7.32 8.20 5.51
N PHE A 123 -7.27 7.18 4.65
CA PHE A 123 -7.71 5.82 5.00
C PHE A 123 -6.59 4.81 4.75
N LEU A 124 -6.19 4.11 5.82
CA LEU A 124 -5.20 3.06 5.77
C LEU A 124 -5.83 1.74 6.23
N ILE A 125 -5.98 0.80 5.30
CA ILE A 125 -6.57 -0.52 5.56
C ILE A 125 -5.47 -1.57 5.36
N LEU A 126 -5.10 -2.27 6.42
CA LEU A 126 -4.05 -3.26 6.41
C LEU A 126 -4.58 -4.57 7.01
N LYS A 127 -4.49 -5.68 6.27
CA LYS A 127 -4.99 -6.99 6.72
C LYS A 127 -3.87 -8.03 6.73
N GLY A 128 -4.02 -9.02 7.61
CA GLY A 128 -3.09 -10.14 7.70
C GLY A 128 -1.76 -9.78 8.35
N ILE A 129 -1.72 -8.71 9.16
CA ILE A 129 -0.49 -8.28 9.85
C ILE A 129 -0.16 -9.25 10.98
N THR A 130 1.10 -9.67 11.05
CA THR A 130 1.66 -10.44 12.18
C THR A 130 2.72 -9.66 12.94
N THR A 131 3.32 -8.65 12.31
CA THR A 131 4.39 -7.85 12.92
C THR A 131 4.29 -6.40 12.47
N ILE A 132 4.39 -5.48 13.43
CA ILE A 132 4.53 -4.05 13.19
C ILE A 132 5.80 -3.62 13.92
N GLU A 133 6.78 -3.15 13.18
CA GLU A 133 8.02 -2.67 13.77
C GLU A 133 7.84 -1.29 14.43
N LYS A 134 8.75 -0.97 15.36
CA LYS A 134 8.79 0.34 16.02
C LYS A 134 8.85 1.44 14.95
N SER A 135 8.06 2.51 15.12
CA SER A 135 8.04 3.63 14.18
C SER A 135 7.58 3.29 12.75
N ALA A 136 6.89 2.16 12.52
CA ALA A 136 6.24 1.83 11.24
C ALA A 136 5.36 2.97 10.71
N PHE A 137 4.64 3.64 11.61
CA PHE A 137 3.72 4.74 11.34
C PHE A 137 4.33 6.13 11.61
N LYS A 138 5.65 6.24 11.74
CA LYS A 138 6.30 7.54 11.96
C LYS A 138 5.93 8.53 10.86
N ASN A 139 5.59 9.76 11.23
CA ASN A 139 5.22 10.88 10.35
C ASN A 139 3.87 10.77 9.61
N ILE A 140 3.07 9.72 9.81
CA ILE A 140 1.71 9.69 9.24
C ILE A 140 0.68 10.31 10.18
N SER A 141 0.76 11.64 10.31
CA SER A 141 -0.06 12.40 11.26
C SER A 141 -1.46 12.75 10.79
N ARG A 142 -1.90 12.36 9.58
CA ARG A 142 -3.22 12.78 9.03
C ARG A 142 -4.18 11.65 8.72
N VAL A 143 -3.88 10.43 9.17
CA VAL A 143 -4.74 9.27 8.93
C VAL A 143 -6.05 9.47 9.67
N TYR A 144 -7.16 9.58 8.95
CA TYR A 144 -8.49 9.69 9.53
C TYR A 144 -8.92 8.36 10.16
N ARG A 145 -8.72 7.26 9.42
CA ARG A 145 -9.08 5.89 9.84
C ARG A 145 -7.96 4.90 9.56
N LEU A 146 -7.57 4.16 10.58
CA LEU A 146 -6.76 2.95 10.47
C LEU A 146 -7.64 1.72 10.67
N ASP A 147 -7.67 0.82 9.69
CA ASP A 147 -8.32 -0.46 9.82
C ASP A 147 -7.29 -1.59 9.74
N ILE A 148 -7.12 -2.28 10.86
CA ILE A 148 -6.20 -3.41 11.03
C ILE A 148 -6.94 -4.68 11.46
N THR A 149 -8.26 -4.78 11.21
CA THR A 149 -8.98 -6.04 11.49
C THR A 149 -8.40 -7.21 10.70
N ASN A 150 -8.67 -8.44 11.12
CA ASN A 150 -8.06 -9.65 10.56
C ASN A 150 -6.52 -9.64 10.60
N SER A 151 -5.95 -9.07 11.66
CA SER A 151 -4.52 -9.08 11.95
C SER A 151 -4.26 -9.71 13.32
N ARG A 152 -3.10 -10.33 13.48
CA ARG A 152 -2.67 -11.10 14.66
C ARG A 152 -1.27 -10.68 15.09
N PHE A 153 -1.12 -9.44 15.52
CA PHE A 153 0.14 -8.88 16.01
C PHE A 153 0.03 -8.54 17.50
N ASN A 154 1.18 -8.45 18.18
CA ASN A 154 1.22 -8.02 19.58
C ASN A 154 1.17 -6.50 19.66
N LEU A 155 0.24 -5.97 20.46
CA LEU A 155 0.20 -4.55 20.77
C LEU A 155 1.38 -4.22 21.69
N THR A 156 2.25 -3.31 21.26
CA THR A 156 3.34 -2.77 22.07
C THR A 156 3.06 -1.31 22.42
N GLU A 157 3.59 -0.88 23.57
CA GLU A 157 3.45 0.51 24.01
C GLU A 157 3.96 1.47 22.94
N GLY A 158 3.17 2.50 22.66
CA GLY A 158 3.51 3.58 21.75
C GLY A 158 3.50 3.24 20.25
N ILE A 159 3.03 2.07 19.86
CA ILE A 159 3.03 1.64 18.45
C ILE A 159 2.20 2.56 17.53
N PHE A 160 1.23 3.27 18.10
CA PHE A 160 0.36 4.22 17.41
C PHE A 160 0.55 5.69 17.83
N ASP A 161 1.56 6.02 18.63
CA ASP A 161 1.75 7.40 19.16
C ASP A 161 1.89 8.46 18.06
N SER A 162 2.44 8.06 16.91
CA SER A 162 2.58 8.93 15.74
C SER A 162 1.26 9.23 15.02
N LEU A 163 0.17 8.51 15.34
CA LEU A 163 -1.16 8.65 14.76
C LEU A 163 -2.04 9.63 15.55
N SER A 164 -1.46 10.76 15.98
CA SER A 164 -2.10 11.69 16.93
C SER A 164 -3.39 12.37 16.45
N TYR A 165 -3.69 12.35 15.14
CA TYR A 165 -4.94 12.90 14.58
C TYR A 165 -5.93 11.82 14.12
N MET A 166 -5.63 10.55 14.40
CA MET A 166 -6.51 9.44 14.05
C MET A 166 -7.84 9.53 14.79
N LYS A 167 -8.95 9.47 14.04
CA LYS A 167 -10.30 9.55 14.61
C LYS A 167 -10.93 8.18 14.83
N GLU A 168 -10.50 7.18 14.07
CA GLU A 168 -11.06 5.84 14.13
C GLU A 168 -9.98 4.79 13.95
N VAL A 169 -9.99 3.79 14.83
CA VAL A 169 -9.17 2.59 14.71
C VAL A 169 -10.04 1.36 14.79
N ASN A 170 -10.06 0.57 13.72
CA ASN A 170 -10.79 -0.69 13.67
C ASN A 170 -9.79 -1.83 13.89
N THR A 171 -9.93 -2.53 15.01
CA THR A 171 -9.10 -3.69 15.36
C THR A 171 -10.00 -4.84 15.81
N MET A 172 -9.54 -6.08 15.66
CA MET A 172 -10.23 -7.26 16.22
C MET A 172 -9.63 -7.70 17.57
N ILE A 173 -8.74 -6.91 18.17
CA ILE A 173 -8.18 -7.26 19.47
C ILE A 173 -9.25 -6.96 20.53
N MET A 174 -9.67 -7.99 21.27
CA MET A 174 -10.46 -7.81 22.49
C MET A 174 -9.79 -6.76 23.37
N THR A 175 -10.47 -5.63 23.57
CA THR A 175 -10.24 -4.66 24.65
C THR A 175 -8.77 -4.41 25.00
N ALA A 176 -8.12 -3.46 24.30
CA ALA A 176 -7.09 -2.64 24.93
C ALA A 176 -7.69 -1.25 25.10
N VAL A 177 -7.91 -0.87 26.35
CA VAL A 177 -8.23 0.51 26.75
C VAL A 177 -7.07 1.38 26.27
N LEU A 178 -7.38 2.39 25.46
CA LEU A 178 -6.48 3.46 25.06
C LEU A 178 -6.08 4.30 26.28
#